data_AF-L8JG78-F1
#
_entry.id   AF-L8JG78-F1
#
_cell.length_a   1.000
_cell.length_b   1.000
_cell.length_c   1.000
_cell.angle_alpha   90.00
_cell.angle_beta   90.00
_cell.angle_gamma   90.00
#
_symmetry.space_group_name_H-M   'P 1'
#
loop_
_entity.id
_entity.type
_entity.pdbx_description
1 polymer ?
#
loop_
_entity_poly.entity_id
_entity_poly.type
_entity_poly.pdbx_seq_one_letter_code
_entity_poly.pdbx_strand_id
1 'polypeptide(L)'
;MLFDNPIDEAKFMRTRIIDATGRCFIIVPSYKAINGDRLSALIQYQNSKYWAKYLLRSHCDMWGYNFDFLTLYHQLCPSPLMRHKSLNEMIDEIGKKISCGEFLVYQVDCFIPPAPVENA
;
A
#
# COMPACT_ATOMS: atom_id res chain seq x y z
N MET A 1 -21.10 -0.12 -5.57
CA MET A 1 -19.71 0.23 -5.20
C MET A 1 -19.01 0.57 -6.51
N LEU A 2 -18.29 1.70 -6.61
CA LEU A 2 -17.86 2.25 -7.91
C LEU A 2 -16.64 1.52 -8.52
N PHE A 3 -16.01 0.60 -7.79
CA PHE A 3 -14.84 -0.15 -8.23
C PHE A 3 -14.95 -1.61 -7.78
N ASP A 4 -14.88 -2.55 -8.74
CA ASP A 4 -14.88 -4.00 -8.47
C ASP A 4 -13.47 -4.54 -8.14
N ASN A 5 -12.44 -3.71 -8.36
CA ASN A 5 -11.03 -4.07 -8.20
C ASN A 5 -10.31 -3.06 -7.28
N PRO A 6 -9.70 -3.50 -6.16
CA PRO A 6 -8.98 -2.62 -5.25
C PRO A 6 -7.75 -1.94 -5.89
N ILE A 7 -7.18 -2.50 -6.96
CA ILE A 7 -6.07 -1.87 -7.69
C ILE A 7 -6.54 -0.62 -8.43
N ASP A 8 -7.69 -0.71 -9.10
CA ASP A 8 -8.28 0.41 -9.84
C ASP A 8 -8.77 1.50 -8.89
N GLU A 9 -9.36 1.10 -7.75
CA GLU A 9 -9.73 2.01 -6.66
C GLU A 9 -8.49 2.77 -6.16
N ALA A 10 -7.38 2.08 -5.88
CA ALA A 10 -6.16 2.71 -5.39
C ALA A 10 -5.50 3.65 -6.41
N LYS A 11 -5.58 3.32 -7.70
CA LYS A 11 -5.08 4.18 -8.78
C LYS A 11 -5.91 5.45 -8.91
N PHE A 12 -7.24 5.33 -8.90
CA PHE A 12 -8.15 6.47 -9.01
C PHE A 12 -8.03 7.40 -7.80
N MET A 13 -7.96 6.83 -6.60
CA MET A 13 -7.90 7.56 -5.33
C MET A 13 -6.50 8.04 -4.97
N ARG A 14 -5.49 7.74 -5.80
CA ARG A 14 -4.08 8.09 -5.57
C ARG A 14 -3.51 7.50 -4.27
N THR A 15 -3.97 6.32 -3.87
CA THR A 15 -3.56 5.64 -2.63
C THR A 15 -2.60 4.48 -2.87
N ARG A 16 -2.10 4.35 -4.10
CA ARG A 16 -1.01 3.44 -4.45
C ARG A 16 0.33 4.03 -4.02
N ILE A 17 1.14 3.20 -3.37
CA ILE A 17 2.46 3.59 -2.86
C ILE A 17 3.52 3.06 -3.83
N ILE A 18 4.52 3.88 -4.15
CA ILE A 18 5.67 3.47 -4.95
C ILE A 18 6.91 3.62 -4.10
N ASP A 19 7.72 2.56 -4.00
CA ASP A 19 8.99 2.65 -3.30
C ASP A 19 10.10 3.29 -4.16
N ALA A 20 11.25 3.54 -3.55
CA ALA A 20 12.41 4.11 -4.25
C ALA A 20 12.91 3.27 -5.44
N THR A 21 12.60 1.97 -5.46
CA THR A 21 12.99 1.06 -6.54
C THR A 21 11.98 1.04 -7.68
N GLY A 22 10.79 1.64 -7.53
CA GLY A 22 9.73 1.63 -8.54
C GLY A 22 8.77 0.44 -8.40
N ARG A 23 8.77 -0.28 -7.27
CA ARG A 23 7.74 -1.29 -6.99
C ARG A 23 6.49 -0.62 -6.45
N CYS A 24 5.33 -1.09 -6.91
CA CYS A 24 4.04 -0.51 -6.58
C CYS A 24 3.29 -1.38 -5.59
N PHE A 25 2.78 -0.74 -4.54
CA PHE A 25 2.07 -1.39 -3.45
C PHE A 25 0.72 -0.76 -3.22
N ILE A 26 -0.23 -1.57 -2.75
CA ILE A 26 -1.51 -1.11 -2.22
C ILE A 26 -1.72 -1.71 -0.84
N ILE A 27 -2.48 -1.00 -0.01
CA ILE A 27 -2.88 -1.47 1.31
C ILE A 27 -4.39 -1.61 1.30
N VAL A 28 -4.89 -2.80 1.60
CA VAL A 28 -6.32 -3.09 1.59
C VAL A 28 -6.75 -3.76 2.89
N PRO A 29 -8.00 -3.58 3.34
CA PRO A 29 -8.53 -4.36 4.43
C PRO A 29 -8.55 -5.86 4.10
N SER A 30 -8.30 -6.71 5.09
CA SER A 30 -8.22 -8.16 4.88
C SER A 30 -9.51 -8.79 4.36
N TYR A 31 -10.67 -8.16 4.58
CA TYR A 31 -11.96 -8.57 4.02
C TYR A 31 -12.13 -8.20 2.53
N LYS A 32 -11.30 -7.30 1.99
CA LYS A 32 -11.21 -6.96 0.55
C LYS A 32 -9.97 -7.61 -0.10
N ALA A 33 -9.49 -8.73 0.44
CA ALA A 33 -8.34 -9.43 -0.12
C ALA A 33 -8.54 -9.71 -1.62
N ILE A 34 -7.51 -9.43 -2.42
CA ILE A 34 -7.55 -9.63 -3.88
C ILE A 34 -7.34 -11.12 -4.17
N ASN A 35 -8.28 -11.69 -4.94
CA ASN A 35 -8.29 -13.04 -5.54
C ASN A 35 -7.22 -14.02 -5.05
N GLY A 36 -7.56 -14.80 -4.01
CA GLY A 36 -6.87 -16.06 -3.66
C GLY A 36 -5.44 -15.96 -3.12
N ASP A 37 -4.75 -14.84 -3.31
CA ASP A 37 -3.31 -14.74 -3.04
C ASP A 37 -3.00 -14.11 -1.68
N ARG A 38 -3.65 -14.66 -0.65
CA ARG A 38 -3.39 -14.31 0.75
C ARG A 38 -1.94 -14.62 1.15
N LEU A 39 -1.30 -15.57 0.46
CA LEU A 39 0.09 -16.01 0.67
C LEU A 39 1.12 -14.97 0.19
N SER A 40 0.95 -14.36 -0.98
CA SER A 40 1.84 -13.28 -1.44
C SER A 40 1.80 -12.04 -0.53
N ALA A 41 0.63 -11.67 -0.02
CA ALA A 41 0.51 -10.61 1.00
C ALA A 41 1.14 -11.00 2.35
N LEU A 42 1.03 -12.27 2.75
CA LEU A 42 1.61 -12.79 3.99
C LEU A 42 3.14 -12.84 3.94
N ILE A 43 3.73 -13.19 2.80
CA ILE A 43 5.20 -13.28 2.61
C ILE A 43 5.85 -11.89 2.63
N GLN A 44 5.19 -10.86 2.10
CA GLN A 44 5.66 -9.48 2.20
C GLN A 44 5.53 -8.94 3.64
N TYR A 45 4.48 -9.35 4.35
CA TYR A 45 4.25 -8.98 5.75
C TYR A 45 5.25 -9.61 6.73
N GLN A 46 5.47 -10.94 6.64
CA GLN A 46 6.32 -11.68 7.58
C GLN A 46 7.77 -11.19 7.62
N ASN A 47 8.25 -10.64 6.51
CA ASN A 47 9.64 -10.23 6.40
C ASN A 47 9.93 -8.83 6.97
N SER A 48 8.92 -7.96 7.21
CA SER A 48 9.25 -6.64 7.74
C SER A 48 8.08 -5.79 8.27
N LYS A 49 7.85 -5.88 9.58
CA LYS A 49 7.08 -4.89 10.38
C LYS A 49 7.60 -3.45 10.22
N TYR A 50 8.91 -3.31 9.97
CA TYR A 50 9.57 -2.02 9.78
C TYR A 50 9.37 -1.46 8.38
N TRP A 51 9.19 -2.33 7.39
CA TRP A 51 9.05 -1.95 5.98
C TRP A 51 7.72 -1.28 5.68
N ALA A 52 6.61 -1.68 6.30
CA ALA A 52 5.34 -1.00 6.08
C ALA A 52 5.37 0.47 6.54
N LYS A 53 5.96 0.74 7.71
CA LYS A 53 6.17 2.12 8.19
C LYS A 53 7.15 2.87 7.31
N TYR A 54 8.23 2.21 6.89
CA TYR A 54 9.21 2.79 5.96
C TYR A 54 8.57 3.14 4.61
N LEU A 55 7.73 2.28 4.07
CA LEU A 55 7.02 2.44 2.80
C LEU A 55 6.08 3.65 2.82
N LEU A 56 5.32 3.83 3.91
CA LEU A 56 4.45 4.99 4.09
C LEU A 56 5.25 6.30 4.21
N ARG A 57 6.44 6.27 4.83
CA ARG A 57 7.29 7.46 5.04
C ARG A 57 8.21 7.80 3.86
N SER A 58 8.62 6.79 3.10
CA SER A 58 9.68 6.88 2.08
C SER A 58 9.12 6.57 0.69
N HIS A 59 7.84 6.86 0.49
CA HIS A 59 7.22 6.78 -0.82
C HIS A 59 7.92 7.74 -1.79
N CYS A 60 8.02 7.34 -3.05
CA CYS A 60 8.81 8.03 -4.05
C CYS A 60 7.90 8.68 -5.10
N ASP A 61 7.81 10.01 -5.06
CA ASP A 61 7.04 10.79 -6.04
C ASP A 61 7.77 10.94 -7.39
N MET A 62 9.05 10.52 -7.48
CA MET A 62 9.86 10.67 -8.71
C MET A 62 9.30 9.92 -9.92
N TRP A 63 8.44 8.93 -9.70
CA TRP A 63 7.74 8.20 -10.76
C TRP A 63 6.53 8.95 -11.33
N GLY A 64 6.33 10.23 -10.95
CA GLY A 64 5.23 11.07 -11.44
C GLY A 64 3.87 10.73 -10.82
N TYR A 65 3.87 9.95 -9.74
CA TYR A 65 2.67 9.59 -8.99
C TYR A 65 2.67 10.29 -7.64
N ASN A 66 1.61 11.05 -7.37
CA ASN A 66 1.40 11.65 -6.07
C ASN A 66 0.66 10.67 -5.18
N PHE A 67 1.29 10.18 -4.12
CA PHE A 67 0.64 9.36 -3.12
C PHE A 67 -0.12 10.25 -2.11
N ASP A 68 -1.42 10.01 -1.96
CA ASP A 68 -2.26 10.70 -0.98
C ASP A 68 -2.47 9.83 0.26
N PHE A 69 -1.60 10.04 1.26
CA PHE A 69 -1.67 9.32 2.53
C PHE A 69 -2.97 9.58 3.30
N LEU A 70 -3.50 10.82 3.28
CA LEU A 70 -4.69 11.16 4.06
C LEU A 70 -5.92 10.46 3.48
N THR A 71 -6.02 10.43 2.15
CA THR A 71 -7.07 9.67 1.46
C THR A 71 -6.96 8.18 1.80
N LEU A 72 -5.76 7.59 1.77
CA LEU A 72 -5.56 6.19 2.17
C LEU A 72 -6.01 5.95 3.61
N TYR A 73 -5.59 6.81 4.54
CA TYR A 73 -5.93 6.66 5.95
C TYR A 73 -7.44 6.74 6.18
N HIS A 74 -8.12 7.69 5.53
CA HIS A 74 -9.58 7.84 5.63
C HIS A 74 -10.34 6.62 5.08
N GLN A 75 -9.84 6.00 4.01
CA GLN A 75 -10.43 4.77 3.46
C GLN A 75 -10.25 3.57 4.40
N LEU A 76 -9.07 3.44 5.00
CA LEU A 76 -8.72 2.29 5.82
C LEU A 76 -9.26 2.38 7.26
N CYS A 77 -9.26 3.57 7.84
CA CYS A 77 -9.56 3.81 9.25
C CYS A 77 -10.68 4.85 9.44
N PRO A 78 -11.89 4.67 8.88
CA PRO A 78 -12.96 5.66 8.98
C PRO A 78 -13.33 5.89 10.45
N SER A 79 -12.98 7.05 10.99
CA SER A 79 -13.28 7.43 12.37
C SER A 79 -13.62 8.92 12.48
N PRO A 80 -14.60 9.31 13.31
CA PRO A 80 -14.88 10.72 13.55
C PRO A 80 -13.71 11.46 14.21
N LEU A 81 -12.76 10.74 14.84
CA LEU A 81 -11.60 11.32 15.52
C LEU A 81 -10.34 11.43 14.63
N MET A 82 -10.44 11.11 13.33
CA MET A 82 -9.28 11.12 12.42
C MET A 82 -8.57 12.48 12.36
N ARG A 83 -9.32 13.59 12.47
CA ARG A 83 -8.80 14.96 12.33
C ARG A 83 -7.86 15.41 13.47
N HIS A 84 -7.82 14.66 14.57
CA HIS A 84 -7.00 14.99 15.74
C HIS A 84 -5.68 14.23 15.79
N LYS A 85 -5.45 13.27 14.88
CA LYS A 85 -4.22 12.48 14.85
C LYS A 85 -3.15 13.20 14.04
N SER A 86 -1.93 13.15 14.52
CA SER A 86 -0.74 13.51 13.75
C SER A 86 -0.45 12.48 12.67
N LEU A 87 0.30 12.87 11.64
CA LEU A 87 0.75 11.96 10.58
C LEU A 87 1.44 10.71 11.15
N ASN A 88 2.28 10.87 12.18
CA ASN A 88 2.99 9.76 12.81
C ASN A 88 2.03 8.78 13.50
N GLU A 89 1.02 9.27 14.20
CA GLU A 89 0.01 8.43 14.84
C GLU A 89 -0.82 7.66 13.81
N MET A 90 -1.17 8.29 12.68
CA MET A 90 -1.86 7.62 11.58
C MET A 90 -1.00 6.52 10.96
N ILE A 91 0.29 6.78 10.70
CA ILE A 91 1.24 5.78 10.17
C ILE A 91 1.41 4.63 11.16
N ASP A 92 1.53 4.93 12.45
CA ASP A 92 1.69 3.91 13.49
C ASP A 92 0.45 3.02 13.61
N GLU A 93 -0.74 3.59 13.48
CA GLU A 93 -2.00 2.84 13.48
C GLU A 93 -2.12 1.93 12.25
N ILE A 94 -1.85 2.43 11.04
CA ILE A 94 -1.84 1.59 9.83
C ILE A 94 -0.81 0.47 10.00
N GLY A 95 0.41 0.79 10.45
CA GLY A 95 1.46 -0.20 10.69
C GLY A 95 1.05 -1.26 11.72
N LYS A 96 0.34 -0.87 12.78
CA LYS A 96 -0.21 -1.81 13.77
C LYS A 96 -1.29 -2.71 13.17
N LYS A 97 -2.21 -2.15 12.38
CA LYS A 97 -3.29 -2.93 11.72
C LYS A 97 -2.75 -3.89 10.66
N ILE A 98 -1.71 -3.50 9.93
CA ILE A 98 -0.94 -4.43 9.08
C ILE A 98 -0.31 -5.53 9.95
N SER A 99 0.30 -5.17 11.09
CA SER A 99 0.91 -6.12 12.02
C SER A 99 -0.07 -7.12 12.63
N CYS A 100 -1.32 -6.73 12.80
CA CYS A 100 -2.36 -7.62 13.30
C CYS A 100 -3.02 -8.46 12.18
N GLY A 101 -2.63 -8.26 10.91
CA GLY A 101 -3.28 -8.89 9.75
C GLY A 101 -4.67 -8.32 9.44
N GLU A 102 -5.06 -7.19 10.04
CA GLU A 102 -6.29 -6.48 9.70
C GLU A 102 -6.19 -5.84 8.31
N PHE A 103 -4.99 -5.36 7.95
CA PHE A 103 -4.66 -4.84 6.62
C PHE A 103 -3.62 -5.72 5.94
N LEU A 104 -3.75 -5.85 4.63
CA LEU A 104 -2.87 -6.61 3.76
C LEU A 104 -2.18 -5.65 2.80
N VAL A 105 -0.89 -5.90 2.55
CA VAL A 105 -0.08 -5.14 1.60
C VAL A 105 0.18 -6.03 0.40
N TYR A 106 -0.12 -5.53 -0.80
CA TYR A 106 0.08 -6.25 -2.05
C TYR A 106 1.00 -5.46 -2.97
N GLN A 107 2.02 -6.11 -3.53
CA GLN A 107 2.72 -5.58 -4.70
C GLN A 107 1.85 -5.86 -5.93
N VAL A 108 1.52 -4.82 -6.70
CA VAL A 108 0.56 -4.90 -7.82
C VAL A 108 1.15 -4.54 -9.17
N ASP A 109 2.31 -3.87 -9.19
CA ASP A 109 2.94 -3.40 -10.41
C ASP A 109 4.43 -3.11 -10.16
N CYS A 110 5.20 -2.88 -11.22
CA CYS A 110 6.60 -2.49 -11.14
C CYS A 110 6.97 -1.59 -12.32
N PHE A 111 7.49 -0.39 -12.03
CA PHE A 111 8.00 0.55 -13.02
C PHE A 111 9.45 0.27 -13.44
N ILE A 112 10.08 -0.76 -12.88
CA ILE A 112 11.41 -1.20 -13.31
C ILE A 112 11.25 -1.90 -14.65
N PRO A 113 11.88 -1.41 -15.74
CA PRO A 113 11.85 -2.12 -17.01
C PRO A 113 12.49 -3.50 -16.83
N PRO A 114 11.95 -4.55 -17.48
CA PRO A 114 12.57 -5.86 -17.44
C PRO A 114 14.00 -5.75 -17.96
N ALA A 115 14.91 -6.53 -17.36
CA ALA A 115 16.29 -6.60 -17.83
C ALA A 115 16.30 -6.91 -19.34
N PRO A 116 17.23 -6.32 -20.12
CA PRO A 116 17.36 -6.66 -21.53
C PRO A 116 17.54 -8.17 -21.64
N VAL A 117 16.66 -8.83 -22.40
CA VAL A 117 16.87 -10.22 -22.74
C VAL A 117 18.06 -10.23 -23.69
N GLU A 118 19.22 -10.67 -23.22
CA GLU A 118 20.32 -10.99 -24.11
C GLU A 118 19.82 -12.11 -25.03
N ASN A 119 19.51 -11.77 -26.27
CA ASN A 119 19.29 -12.75 -27.32
C ASN A 119 20.61 -13.49 -27.51
N ALA A 120 20.70 -14.71 -26.95
CA ALA A 120 21.78 -15.66 -27.19
C ALA A 120 21.66 -16.30 -28.58
#